data_AF-A0A2G6VR03-F1
#
_entry.id   AF-A0A2G6VR03-F1
#
_cell.length_a   1.000
_cell.length_b   1.000
_cell.length_c   1.000
_cell.angle_alpha   90.00
_cell.angle_beta   90.00
_cell.angle_gamma   90.00
#
_symmetry.space_group_name_H-M   'P 1'
#
loop_
_entity.id
_entity.type
_entity.pdbx_description
1 polymer ?
#
loop_
_entity_poly.entity_id
_entity_poly.type
_entity_poly.pdbx_seq_one_letter_code
_entity_poly.pdbx_strand_id
1 'polypeptide(L)'
;MKKIFFYPLLFGLFLLNVAGTCCADDPEVVSVEKNNLAQVNSILSQGNWKVSYFLDKNSNMTSEYLGYNFTFGTNEILTSSNGENIFTGNWSVVKSNSIDDNPDNDLDFAISFSSPDKLIELTQHWDVTEITETKVRLKSKSGNVDGINYLTFEKK
;
A
#
# COMPACT_ATOMS: atom_id res chain seq x y z
N MET A 1 -12.94 -7.02 -80.08
CA MET A 1 -13.38 -7.99 -79.03
C MET A 1 -13.29 -7.23 -77.72
N LYS A 2 -14.27 -7.08 -76.83
CA LYS A 2 -15.52 -7.78 -76.51
C LYS A 2 -16.56 -6.75 -76.05
N LYS A 3 -17.83 -7.15 -76.15
CA LYS A 3 -19.04 -6.46 -75.71
C LYS A 3 -19.29 -6.65 -74.18
N ILE A 4 -20.39 -6.06 -73.72
CA ILE A 4 -21.24 -6.32 -72.51
C ILE A 4 -21.05 -5.21 -71.45
N PHE A 5 -21.91 -4.22 -71.22
CA PHE A 5 -23.38 -4.05 -70.98
C PHE A 5 -23.86 -4.36 -69.53
N PHE A 6 -24.51 -3.33 -68.95
CA PHE A 6 -25.30 -3.08 -67.72
C PHE A 6 -25.80 -4.21 -66.77
N TYR A 7 -25.60 -3.95 -65.44
CA TYR A 7 -26.54 -3.92 -64.26
C TYR A 7 -27.40 -5.17 -63.90
N PRO A 8 -28.11 -5.23 -62.74
CA PRO A 8 -27.85 -4.98 -61.31
C PRO A 8 -27.84 -6.29 -60.47
N LEU A 9 -27.79 -6.15 -59.13
CA LEU A 9 -28.73 -6.77 -58.16
C LEU A 9 -28.06 -7.64 -57.08
N LEU A 10 -28.40 -7.32 -55.82
CA LEU A 10 -28.49 -8.23 -54.65
C LEU A 10 -27.17 -8.87 -54.18
N PHE A 11 -26.83 -9.04 -52.92
CA PHE A 11 -27.52 -9.06 -51.64
C PHE A 11 -26.39 -9.21 -50.60
N GLY A 12 -26.52 -8.65 -49.40
CA GLY A 12 -25.65 -9.05 -48.30
C GLY A 12 -25.14 -7.90 -47.44
N LEU A 13 -26.08 -7.27 -46.72
CA LEU A 13 -25.77 -6.59 -45.48
C LEU A 13 -25.25 -7.66 -44.50
N PHE A 14 -23.94 -7.71 -44.23
CA PHE A 14 -23.41 -8.53 -43.14
C PHE A 14 -22.97 -7.60 -42.01
N LEU A 15 -23.97 -7.21 -41.20
CA LEU A 15 -23.76 -6.65 -39.88
C LEU A 15 -23.26 -7.79 -38.97
N LEU A 16 -21.94 -7.92 -38.80
CA LEU A 16 -21.39 -8.64 -37.67
C LEU A 16 -21.56 -7.78 -36.42
N ASN A 17 -22.74 -7.95 -35.80
CA ASN A 17 -22.91 -7.73 -34.38
C ASN A 17 -22.03 -8.77 -33.66
N VAL A 18 -20.83 -8.36 -33.24
CA VAL A 18 -20.15 -9.06 -32.15
C VAL A 18 -20.73 -8.50 -30.86
N ALA A 19 -21.88 -9.05 -30.47
CA ALA A 19 -22.34 -8.98 -29.09
C ALA A 19 -21.57 -10.04 -28.30
N GLY A 20 -20.88 -9.62 -27.24
CA GLY A 20 -20.21 -10.53 -26.32
C GLY A 20 -18.92 -9.97 -25.73
N THR A 21 -18.99 -8.86 -25.01
CA THR A 21 -18.15 -8.72 -23.82
C THR A 21 -19.10 -8.69 -22.63
N CYS A 22 -19.30 -9.88 -22.08
CA CYS A 22 -19.93 -10.04 -20.79
C CYS A 22 -18.96 -9.50 -19.74
N CYS A 23 -19.50 -8.67 -18.85
CA CYS A 23 -18.85 -8.27 -17.60
C CYS A 23 -18.23 -9.48 -16.90
N ALA A 24 -16.92 -9.51 -16.88
CA ALA A 24 -16.21 -9.70 -15.64
C ALA A 24 -15.40 -8.40 -15.46
N ASP A 25 -15.84 -7.55 -14.54
CA ASP A 25 -14.90 -6.64 -13.88
C ASP A 25 -13.92 -7.57 -13.15
N ASP A 26 -12.88 -8.03 -13.85
CA ASP A 26 -11.70 -8.55 -13.18
C ASP A 26 -11.24 -7.42 -12.26
N PRO A 27 -11.06 -7.68 -10.95
CA PRO A 27 -10.50 -6.66 -10.08
C PRO A 27 -9.19 -6.24 -10.72
N GLU A 28 -9.14 -4.97 -11.14
CA GLU A 28 -7.96 -4.35 -11.67
C GLU A 28 -6.86 -4.63 -10.64
N VAL A 29 -5.92 -5.51 -10.98
CA VAL A 29 -4.71 -5.67 -10.18
C VAL A 29 -3.99 -4.37 -10.40
N VAL A 30 -4.32 -3.38 -9.58
CA VAL A 30 -3.64 -2.09 -9.60
C VAL A 30 -2.24 -2.43 -9.12
N SER A 31 -1.33 -2.61 -10.08
CA SER A 31 0.08 -2.45 -9.82
C SER A 31 0.21 -1.03 -9.29
N VAL A 32 0.22 -0.89 -7.96
CA VAL A 32 0.37 0.38 -7.27
C VAL A 32 1.61 1.01 -7.91
N GLU A 33 1.43 2.05 -8.72
CA GLU A 33 2.57 2.85 -9.13
C GLU A 33 3.21 3.28 -7.82
N LYS A 34 4.46 2.87 -7.60
CA LYS A 34 5.18 2.87 -6.31
C LYS A 34 5.28 4.25 -5.63
N ASN A 35 4.68 5.29 -6.21
CA ASN A 35 4.78 6.69 -5.83
C ASN A 35 3.45 7.46 -5.91
N ASN A 36 2.29 6.79 -6.03
CA ASN A 36 0.99 7.47 -5.92
C ASN A 36 0.58 7.59 -4.44
N LEU A 37 0.93 8.71 -3.81
CA LEU A 37 0.65 8.97 -2.40
C LEU A 37 -0.85 8.89 -2.06
N ALA A 38 -1.75 9.28 -2.97
CA ALA A 38 -3.19 9.16 -2.76
C ALA A 38 -3.62 7.69 -2.65
N GLN A 39 -3.05 6.82 -3.49
CA GLN A 39 -3.31 5.39 -3.43
C GLN A 39 -2.73 4.77 -2.15
N VAL A 40 -1.51 5.14 -1.76
CA VAL A 40 -0.89 4.66 -0.51
C VAL A 40 -1.75 5.04 0.71
N ASN A 41 -2.17 6.30 0.79
CA ASN A 41 -3.06 6.75 1.86
C ASN A 41 -4.40 6.00 1.83
N SER A 42 -4.95 5.73 0.66
CA SER A 42 -6.17 4.91 0.52
C SER A 42 -5.96 3.49 1.04
N ILE A 43 -4.86 2.83 0.67
CA ILE A 43 -4.53 1.47 1.13
C ILE A 43 -4.44 1.43 2.65
N LEU A 44 -3.66 2.35 3.25
CA LEU A 44 -3.40 2.38 4.68
C LEU A 44 -4.67 2.69 5.49
N SER A 45 -5.49 3.64 5.02
CA SER A 45 -6.70 4.06 5.72
C SER A 45 -7.88 3.10 5.59
N GLN A 46 -7.80 2.12 4.71
CA GLN A 46 -8.81 1.08 4.59
C GLN A 46 -8.53 -0.06 5.55
N GLY A 47 -9.38 -0.21 6.56
CA GLY A 47 -9.40 -1.38 7.45
C GLY A 47 -8.44 -1.29 8.64
N ASN A 48 -8.22 -2.45 9.26
CA ASN A 48 -7.37 -2.57 10.44
C ASN A 48 -6.13 -3.40 10.11
N TRP A 49 -5.03 -3.03 10.72
CA TRP A 49 -3.72 -3.63 10.52
C TRP A 49 -3.22 -4.26 11.81
N LYS A 50 -2.42 -5.31 11.71
CA LYS A 50 -1.68 -5.92 12.82
C LYS A 50 -0.19 -5.89 12.52
N VAL A 51 0.64 -5.76 13.55
CA VAL A 51 2.07 -6.02 13.41
C VAL A 51 2.26 -7.52 13.23
N SER A 52 2.73 -7.94 12.07
CA SER A 52 3.06 -9.35 11.79
C SER A 52 4.54 -9.65 12.01
N TYR A 53 5.38 -8.61 12.01
CA TYR A 53 6.81 -8.72 12.32
C TYR A 53 7.35 -7.40 12.85
N PHE A 54 8.11 -7.45 13.93
CA PHE A 54 8.93 -6.33 14.40
C PHE A 54 10.27 -6.82 14.93
N LEU A 55 11.36 -6.38 14.29
CA LEU A 55 12.72 -6.54 14.74
C LEU A 55 13.24 -5.17 15.17
N ASP A 56 13.50 -5.01 16.46
CA ASP A 56 14.24 -3.86 16.98
C ASP A 56 15.71 -4.28 17.12
N LYS A 57 16.51 -3.81 16.18
CA LYS A 57 17.94 -4.09 16.04
C LYS A 57 18.21 -5.59 15.89
N ASN A 58 18.46 -6.26 17.01
CA ASN A 58 18.75 -7.69 17.07
C ASN A 58 17.72 -8.47 17.91
N SER A 59 16.66 -7.81 18.38
CA SER A 59 15.61 -8.41 19.20
C SER A 59 14.30 -8.51 18.43
N ASN A 60 13.75 -9.73 18.33
CA ASN A 60 12.42 -9.92 17.77
C ASN A 60 11.39 -9.59 18.85
N MET A 61 10.68 -8.49 18.63
CA MET A 61 9.71 -7.93 19.57
C MET A 61 8.26 -8.17 19.10
N THR A 62 8.06 -9.00 18.07
CA THR A 62 6.74 -9.23 17.44
C THR A 62 5.66 -9.65 18.44
N SER A 63 6.01 -10.47 19.44
CA SER A 63 5.06 -10.95 20.46
C SER A 63 4.45 -9.84 21.31
N GLU A 64 5.13 -8.71 21.47
CA GLU A 64 4.67 -7.59 22.29
C GLU A 64 3.45 -6.86 21.73
N TYR A 65 3.18 -7.08 20.45
CA TYR A 65 2.09 -6.46 19.69
C TYR A 65 0.93 -7.43 19.41
N LEU A 66 0.96 -8.64 19.98
CA LEU A 66 -0.18 -9.54 19.92
C LEU A 66 -1.42 -8.88 20.54
N GLY A 67 -2.54 -8.92 19.81
CA GLY A 67 -3.80 -8.30 20.21
C GLY A 67 -3.93 -6.82 19.87
N TYR A 68 -2.85 -6.13 19.45
CA TYR A 68 -2.93 -4.76 18.97
C TYR A 68 -3.49 -4.70 17.54
N ASN A 69 -4.44 -3.78 17.33
CA ASN A 69 -5.01 -3.44 16.03
C ASN A 69 -4.69 -1.97 15.76
N PHE A 70 -4.19 -1.68 14.57
CA PHE A 70 -3.78 -0.35 14.13
C PHE A 70 -4.72 0.16 13.04
N THR A 71 -5.08 1.44 13.10
CA THR A 71 -5.90 2.11 12.11
C THR A 71 -5.23 3.42 11.72
N PHE A 72 -4.86 3.53 10.44
CA PHE A 72 -4.27 4.74 9.88
C PHE A 72 -5.39 5.70 9.47
N GLY A 73 -5.74 6.62 10.35
CA GLY A 73 -6.85 7.55 10.17
C GLY A 73 -6.48 8.81 9.38
N THR A 74 -7.49 9.64 9.10
CA THR A 74 -7.30 10.97 8.50
C THR A 74 -6.56 11.91 9.46
N ASN A 75 -6.10 13.05 8.93
CA ASN A 75 -5.37 14.07 9.69
C ASN A 75 -4.14 13.51 10.43
N GLU A 76 -3.45 12.53 9.82
CA GLU A 76 -2.23 11.95 10.36
C GLU A 76 -2.42 11.27 11.74
N ILE A 77 -3.65 10.84 12.06
CA ILE A 77 -3.95 10.15 13.33
C ILE A 77 -3.78 8.65 13.17
N LEU A 78 -2.93 8.04 14.00
CA LEU A 78 -2.77 6.59 14.09
C LEU A 78 -3.38 6.11 15.40
N THR A 79 -4.42 5.28 15.34
CA THR A 79 -4.98 4.66 16.54
C THR A 79 -4.49 3.23 16.68
N SER A 80 -4.11 2.85 17.89
CA SER A 80 -3.78 1.48 18.25
C SER A 80 -4.68 1.01 19.39
N SER A 81 -5.33 -0.14 19.24
CA SER A 81 -6.18 -0.73 20.27
C SER A 81 -5.76 -2.15 20.62
N ASN A 82 -5.62 -2.43 21.91
CA ASN A 82 -5.36 -3.78 22.41
C ASN A 82 -6.63 -4.51 22.91
N GLY A 83 -7.82 -3.99 22.58
CA GLY A 83 -9.11 -4.52 23.02
C GLY A 83 -9.63 -3.94 24.34
N GLU A 84 -8.75 -3.38 25.18
CA GLU A 84 -9.11 -2.74 26.46
C GLU A 84 -8.93 -1.22 26.40
N ASN A 85 -7.80 -0.79 25.82
CA ASN A 85 -7.39 0.60 25.72
C ASN A 85 -7.24 1.02 24.26
N ILE A 86 -7.35 2.33 24.02
CA ILE A 86 -7.06 2.96 22.74
C ILE A 86 -5.93 3.97 22.97
N PHE A 87 -4.90 3.86 22.16
CA PHE A 87 -3.74 4.74 22.16
C PHE A 87 -3.73 5.52 20.85
N THR A 88 -3.49 6.81 20.95
CA THR A 88 -3.43 7.71 19.80
C THR A 88 -2.00 8.16 19.58
N GLY A 89 -1.53 7.99 18.36
CA GLY A 89 -0.27 8.50 17.86
C GLY A 89 -0.49 9.21 16.53
N ASN A 90 0.61 9.39 15.80
CA ASN A 90 0.62 10.01 14.50
C ASN A 90 1.27 9.10 13.45
N TRP A 91 0.85 9.29 12.20
CA TRP A 91 1.50 8.69 11.05
C TRP A 91 1.51 9.65 9.87
N SER A 92 2.51 9.55 9.03
CA SER A 92 2.50 10.23 7.74
C SER A 92 3.31 9.44 6.72
N VAL A 93 2.93 9.58 5.44
CA VAL A 93 3.74 9.14 4.33
C VAL A 93 3.97 10.36 3.44
N VAL A 94 5.23 10.69 3.19
CA VAL A 94 5.59 11.80 2.30
C VAL A 94 6.53 11.29 1.23
N LYS A 95 6.52 11.96 0.07
CA LYS A 95 7.53 11.74 -0.94
C LYS A 95 8.77 12.55 -0.57
N SER A 96 9.88 11.88 -0.34
CA SER A 96 11.19 12.51 -0.24
C SER A 96 11.64 12.93 -1.64
N ASN A 97 12.20 14.13 -1.76
CA ASN A 97 12.83 14.59 -3.00
C ASN A 97 14.35 14.50 -2.88
N SER A 98 14.85 13.75 -1.90
CA SER A 98 16.28 13.59 -1.66
C SER A 98 16.87 12.71 -2.76
N ILE A 99 17.99 13.14 -3.31
CA ILE A 99 18.84 12.37 -4.23
C ILE A 99 19.59 11.31 -3.41
N ASP A 100 18.86 10.50 -2.66
CA ASP A 100 19.34 9.60 -1.60
C ASP A 100 18.99 8.16 -2.00
N ASP A 101 20.06 7.35 -2.07
CA ASP A 101 20.29 5.90 -1.95
C ASP A 101 19.25 4.84 -2.40
N ASN A 102 18.01 5.19 -2.73
CA ASN A 102 16.99 4.27 -3.22
C ASN A 102 16.26 4.81 -4.46
N PRO A 103 16.82 4.65 -5.67
CA PRO A 103 16.23 5.17 -6.92
C PRO A 103 14.85 4.58 -7.28
N ASP A 104 14.39 3.56 -6.53
CA ASP A 104 13.17 2.81 -6.81
C ASP A 104 11.99 3.12 -5.86
N ASN A 105 12.19 3.81 -4.72
CA ASN A 105 11.10 4.21 -3.83
C ASN A 105 11.49 5.39 -2.92
N ASP A 106 10.88 6.54 -3.16
CA ASP A 106 11.14 7.80 -2.47
C ASP A 106 10.23 8.03 -1.24
N LEU A 107 9.46 7.04 -0.79
CA LEU A 107 8.48 7.24 0.28
C LEU A 107 9.11 7.16 1.68
N ASP A 108 8.96 8.26 2.43
CA ASP A 108 9.28 8.35 3.86
C ASP A 108 8.01 8.13 4.68
N PHE A 109 8.00 7.07 5.50
CA PHE A 109 6.89 6.76 6.39
C PHE A 109 7.28 7.11 7.83
N ALA A 110 6.60 8.08 8.45
CA ALA A 110 6.79 8.39 9.87
C ALA A 110 5.70 7.75 10.73
N ILE A 111 6.09 7.18 11.87
CA ILE A 111 5.19 6.75 12.95
C ILE A 111 5.63 7.44 14.22
N SER A 112 4.68 7.89 15.05
CA SER A 112 4.98 8.45 16.37
C SER A 112 3.93 8.07 17.40
N PHE A 113 4.37 7.58 18.55
CA PHE A 113 3.57 7.41 19.74
C PHE A 113 4.33 7.98 20.95
N SER A 114 3.58 8.50 21.92
CA SER A 114 4.14 9.00 23.18
C SER A 114 3.94 8.04 24.36
N SER A 115 3.09 7.01 24.21
CA SER A 115 2.83 5.97 25.20
C SER A 115 1.95 4.86 24.60
N PRO A 116 1.90 3.67 25.24
CA PRO A 116 2.85 3.15 26.24
C PRO A 116 4.22 2.85 25.62
N ASP A 117 5.24 2.56 26.42
CA ASP A 117 6.62 2.33 25.99
C ASP A 117 6.72 1.41 24.77
N LYS A 118 5.96 0.32 24.74
CA LYS A 118 5.95 -0.59 23.58
C LYS A 118 5.53 0.05 22.26
N LEU A 119 4.65 1.05 22.26
CA LEU A 119 4.28 1.77 21.03
C LEU A 119 5.32 2.84 20.68
N ILE A 120 6.03 3.36 21.68
CA ILE A 120 7.15 4.28 21.47
C ILE A 120 8.25 3.60 20.64
N GLU A 121 8.48 2.30 20.81
CA GLU A 121 9.45 1.52 20.01
C GLU A 121 9.15 1.53 18.49
N LEU A 122 7.91 1.81 18.07
CA LEU A 122 7.56 1.96 16.66
C LEU A 122 7.85 3.37 16.10
N THR A 123 8.21 4.32 16.98
CA THR A 123 8.39 5.74 16.64
C THR A 123 9.69 5.97 15.87
N GLN A 124 9.58 6.19 14.58
CA GLN A 124 10.73 6.35 13.68
C GLN A 124 10.29 6.90 12.32
N HIS A 125 11.27 7.42 11.57
CA HIS A 125 11.19 7.59 10.12
C HIS A 125 11.67 6.32 9.42
N TRP A 126 10.77 5.68 8.71
CA TRP A 126 10.93 4.41 8.03
C TRP A 126 11.05 4.60 6.52
N ASP A 127 11.95 3.83 5.91
CA ASP A 127 11.96 3.58 4.48
C ASP A 127 10.91 2.54 4.13
N VAL A 128 10.10 2.84 3.13
CA VAL A 128 9.10 1.90 2.63
C VAL A 128 9.77 0.89 1.70
N THR A 129 9.70 -0.39 2.05
CA THR A 129 10.23 -1.49 1.20
C THR A 129 9.15 -2.19 0.38
N GLU A 130 7.91 -2.25 0.90
CA GLU A 130 6.76 -2.85 0.24
C GLU A 130 5.47 -2.21 0.74
N ILE A 131 4.55 -1.86 -0.17
CA ILE A 131 3.15 -1.55 0.15
C ILE A 131 2.28 -2.28 -0.87
N THR A 132 1.34 -3.07 -0.37
CA THR A 132 0.26 -3.71 -1.11
C THR A 132 -1.04 -3.50 -0.34
N GLU A 133 -2.17 -3.92 -0.90
CA GLU A 133 -3.48 -3.81 -0.23
C GLU A 133 -3.54 -4.51 1.13
N THR A 134 -2.69 -5.51 1.37
CA THR A 134 -2.71 -6.38 2.55
C THR A 134 -1.42 -6.40 3.35
N LYS A 135 -0.35 -5.73 2.88
CA LYS A 135 0.98 -5.79 3.50
C LYS A 135 1.75 -4.49 3.34
N VAL A 136 2.38 -4.05 4.44
CA VAL A 136 3.28 -2.91 4.48
C VAL A 136 4.57 -3.35 5.16
N ARG A 137 5.73 -3.20 4.51
CA ARG A 137 7.04 -3.52 5.07
C ARG A 137 7.92 -2.29 5.10
N LEU A 138 8.49 -2.06 6.27
CA LEU A 138 9.24 -0.87 6.63
C LEU A 138 10.63 -1.28 7.13
N LYS A 139 11.62 -0.44 6.83
CA LYS A 139 13.00 -0.58 7.30
C LYS A 139 13.46 0.76 7.87
N SER A 140 14.16 0.78 8.99
CA SER A 140 14.75 2.02 9.50
C SER A 140 15.83 2.56 8.55
N LYS A 141 15.92 3.89 8.40
CA LYS A 141 17.04 4.54 7.71
C LYS A 141 18.39 4.15 8.32
N SER A 142 19.33 3.74 7.48
CA SER A 142 20.68 3.33 7.89
C SER A 142 21.55 4.55 8.22
N GLY A 143 21.33 5.14 9.39
CA GLY A 143 22.17 6.22 9.94
C GLY A 143 22.46 6.07 11.44
N ASN A 144 21.83 5.08 12.09
CA ASN A 144 21.98 4.86 13.51
C ASN A 144 23.07 3.81 13.75
N VAL A 145 24.01 4.14 14.64
CA VAL A 145 25.05 3.22 15.15
C VAL A 145 24.43 1.97 15.80
N ASP A 146 23.13 2.01 16.06
CA ASP A 146 22.38 1.07 16.88
C ASP A 146 21.77 -0.11 16.11
N GLY A 147 21.94 -0.21 14.79
CA GLY A 147 21.42 -1.32 13.97
C GLY A 147 20.17 -0.96 13.16
N ILE A 148 19.68 -1.93 12.38
CA ILE A 148 18.54 -1.75 11.45
C ILE A 148 17.30 -2.40 12.05
N ASN A 149 16.21 -1.64 12.11
CA ASN A 149 14.90 -2.12 12.52
C ASN A 149 14.07 -2.50 11.29
N TYR A 150 13.19 -3.49 11.48
CA TYR A 150 12.22 -3.91 10.47
C TYR A 150 10.84 -4.01 11.07
N LEU A 151 9.85 -3.47 10.39
CA LEU A 151 8.46 -3.49 10.82
C LEU A 151 7.58 -3.95 9.66
N THR A 152 6.67 -4.88 9.92
CA THR A 152 5.68 -5.33 8.95
C THR A 152 4.29 -5.25 9.55
N PHE A 153 3.40 -4.57 8.82
CA PHE A 153 1.97 -4.62 9.06
C PHE A 153 1.30 -5.55 8.03
N GLU A 154 0.34 -6.33 8.49
CA GLU A 154 -0.59 -7.06 7.63
C GLU A 154 -2.02 -6.66 7.94
N LYS A 155 -2.86 -6.62 6.90
CA LYS A 155 -4.28 -6.35 7.07
C LYS A 155 -4.95 -7.51 7.81
N LYS A 156 -5.89 -7.18 8.69
CA LYS A 156 -6.67 -8.17 9.46
C LYS A 156 -7.78 -8.79 8.64
#